data_AF-A0A941J2X6-F1
#
_entry.id   AF-A0A941J2X6-F1
#
_cell.length_a   1.000
_cell.length_b   1.000
_cell.length_c   1.000
_cell.angle_alpha   90.00
_cell.angle_beta   90.00
_cell.angle_gamma   90.00
#
_symmetry.space_group_name_H-M   'P 1'
#
loop_
_entity.id
_entity.type
_entity.pdbx_description
1 polymer ?
#
loop_
_entity_poly.entity_id
_entity_poly.type
_entity_poly.pdbx_seq_one_letter_code
_entity_poly.pdbx_strand_id
1 'polypeptide(L)'
;MERYQNEFRKYREETLDLHATEVVSEALIEKLNKALDFDYMEKVNTEFRLKHPRYSQLKVNQAWRELKRYLIMAAVFGKVEMFNSVIDELWHIMLNYSQEYDEFCQVFIGRTIQHHPHSKPVFKPDERTLFDFYYVQLFTVDSHSIQKWGKFFKHDKGLTLLRDFETLELEQLKEKYMRKPTSLQAERTFEAFTS
;
A
#
# COMPACT_ATOMS: atom_id res chain seq x y z
N MET A 1 -8.79 14.30 -21.50
CA MET A 1 -8.01 14.76 -20.33
C MET A 1 -8.94 15.43 -19.33
N GLU A 2 -9.59 16.54 -19.69
CA GLU A 2 -10.52 17.31 -18.83
C GLU A 2 -11.64 16.45 -18.20
N ARG A 3 -12.25 15.53 -18.96
CA ARG A 3 -13.23 14.57 -18.42
C ARG A 3 -12.70 13.79 -17.21
N TYR A 4 -11.48 13.27 -17.27
CA TYR A 4 -10.94 12.41 -16.20
C TYR A 4 -10.54 13.21 -14.97
N GLN A 5 -10.05 14.43 -15.16
CA GLN A 5 -9.78 15.37 -14.06
C GLN A 5 -11.09 15.75 -13.35
N ASN A 6 -12.14 16.08 -14.12
CA ASN A 6 -13.45 16.41 -13.55
C ASN A 6 -14.07 15.22 -12.79
N GLU A 7 -13.95 14.01 -13.33
CA GLU A 7 -14.40 12.79 -12.63
C GLU A 7 -13.57 12.55 -11.34
N PHE A 8 -12.25 12.71 -11.37
CA PHE A 8 -11.39 12.57 -10.19
C PHE A 8 -11.76 13.56 -9.08
N ARG A 9 -11.88 14.85 -9.42
CA ARG A 9 -12.30 15.92 -8.50
C ARG A 9 -13.67 15.62 -7.88
N LYS A 10 -14.62 15.14 -8.68
CA LYS A 10 -15.98 14.79 -8.22
C LYS A 10 -15.97 13.66 -7.19
N TYR A 11 -15.12 12.65 -7.36
CA TYR A 11 -15.06 11.44 -6.53
C TYR A 11 -13.82 11.42 -5.61
N ARG A 12 -13.33 12.61 -5.21
CA ARG A 12 -12.12 12.79 -4.41
C ARG A 12 -12.19 12.08 -3.06
N GLU A 13 -13.25 12.32 -2.30
CA GLU A 13 -13.40 11.81 -0.92
C GLU A 13 -13.31 10.27 -0.90
N GLU A 14 -13.92 9.62 -1.89
CA GLU A 14 -13.87 8.16 -2.06
C GLU A 14 -12.47 7.63 -2.42
N THR A 15 -11.57 8.50 -2.91
CA THR A 15 -10.15 8.16 -3.17
C THR A 15 -9.30 8.29 -1.90
N LEU A 16 -9.78 9.04 -0.90
CA LEU A 16 -9.12 9.20 0.39
C LEU A 16 -9.52 8.12 1.40
N ASP A 17 -10.54 7.32 1.08
CA ASP A 17 -11.19 6.42 2.01
C ASP A 17 -10.29 5.24 2.44
N LEU A 18 -9.67 5.43 3.61
CA LEU A 18 -9.02 4.41 4.41
C LEU A 18 -9.55 4.53 5.83
N HIS A 19 -10.07 3.43 6.36
CA HIS A 19 -10.51 3.36 7.75
C HIS A 19 -9.34 2.92 8.63
N ALA A 20 -9.22 3.58 9.79
CA ALA A 20 -8.34 3.12 10.84
C ALA A 20 -8.76 1.74 11.35
N THR A 21 -7.79 1.00 11.86
CA THR A 21 -7.99 -0.27 12.56
C THR A 21 -7.35 -0.18 13.94
N GLU A 22 -7.46 -1.24 14.74
CA GLU A 22 -6.76 -1.32 16.04
C GLU A 22 -5.23 -1.20 15.86
N VAL A 23 -4.71 -1.63 14.70
CA VAL A 23 -3.27 -1.61 14.40
C VAL A 23 -2.87 -0.36 13.60
N VAL A 24 -3.64 -0.01 12.57
CA VAL A 24 -3.35 1.14 11.69
C VAL A 24 -4.09 2.38 12.21
N SER A 25 -3.35 3.24 12.90
CA SER A 25 -3.90 4.47 13.47
C SER A 25 -4.34 5.51 12.41
N GLU A 26 -5.30 6.34 12.78
CA GLU A 26 -5.72 7.52 12.00
C GLU A 26 -4.53 8.44 11.69
N ALA A 27 -3.59 8.60 12.62
CA ALA A 27 -2.42 9.46 12.46
C ALA A 27 -1.52 9.01 11.28
N LEU A 28 -1.35 7.70 11.05
CA LEU A 28 -0.59 7.21 9.90
C LEU A 28 -1.34 7.43 8.59
N ILE A 29 -2.66 7.20 8.59
CA ILE A 29 -3.54 7.42 7.43
C ILE A 29 -3.55 8.89 7.04
N GLU A 30 -3.70 9.80 8.00
CA GLU A 30 -3.61 11.23 7.77
C GLU A 30 -2.25 11.64 7.21
N LYS A 31 -1.16 11.08 7.75
CA LYS A 31 0.19 11.37 7.25
C LYS A 31 0.34 10.92 5.80
N LEU A 32 -0.16 9.74 5.44
CA LEU A 32 -0.20 9.26 4.05
C LEU A 32 -1.00 10.22 3.15
N ASN A 33 -2.22 10.56 3.56
CA ASN A 33 -3.11 11.41 2.77
C ASN A 33 -2.58 12.85 2.65
N LYS A 34 -1.87 13.38 3.65
CA LYS A 34 -1.19 14.68 3.60
C LYS A 34 0.04 14.65 2.69
N ALA A 35 0.76 13.52 2.65
CA ALA A 35 1.94 13.35 1.80
C ALA A 35 1.59 13.14 0.32
N LEU A 36 0.42 12.56 0.04
CA LEU A 36 -0.11 12.43 -1.31
C LEU A 36 -0.82 13.73 -1.72
N ASP A 37 -0.04 14.63 -2.32
CA ASP A 37 -0.56 15.88 -2.86
C ASP A 37 -1.70 15.64 -3.88
N PHE A 38 -2.70 16.53 -3.85
CA PHE A 38 -3.90 16.39 -4.67
C PHE A 38 -3.61 16.52 -6.18
N ASP A 39 -2.79 17.51 -6.57
CA ASP A 39 -2.45 17.74 -7.97
C ASP A 39 -1.60 16.59 -8.50
N TYR A 40 -0.70 16.06 -7.67
CA TYR A 40 0.04 14.85 -7.98
C TYR A 40 -0.88 13.64 -8.21
N MET A 41 -1.80 13.37 -7.28
CA MET A 41 -2.78 12.28 -7.45
C MET A 41 -3.65 12.47 -8.70
N GLU A 42 -4.07 13.70 -9.02
CA GLU A 42 -4.86 13.99 -10.22
C GLU A 42 -4.08 13.69 -11.51
N LYS A 43 -2.81 14.09 -11.59
CA LYS A 43 -1.93 13.79 -12.74
C LYS A 43 -1.84 12.28 -12.96
N VAL A 44 -1.51 11.53 -11.91
CA VAL A 44 -1.38 10.07 -11.93
C VAL A 44 -2.70 9.42 -12.33
N ASN A 45 -3.81 9.82 -11.71
CA ASN A 45 -5.13 9.28 -12.00
C ASN A 45 -5.53 9.54 -13.46
N THR A 46 -5.24 10.74 -13.97
CA THR A 46 -5.54 11.13 -15.35
C THR A 46 -4.75 10.30 -16.35
N GLU A 47 -3.44 10.11 -16.14
CA GLU A 47 -2.62 9.25 -16.98
C GLU A 47 -3.10 7.79 -16.94
N PHE A 48 -3.42 7.27 -15.75
CA PHE A 48 -3.95 5.92 -15.59
C PHE A 48 -5.28 5.74 -16.35
N ARG A 49 -6.20 6.71 -16.25
CA ARG A 49 -7.48 6.71 -16.98
C ARG A 49 -7.33 6.89 -18.49
N LEU A 50 -6.26 7.55 -18.96
CA LEU A 50 -5.94 7.62 -20.40
C LEU A 50 -5.50 6.25 -20.95
N LYS A 51 -4.74 5.47 -20.17
CA LYS A 51 -4.37 4.08 -20.52
C LYS A 51 -5.55 3.10 -20.38
N HIS A 52 -6.45 3.36 -19.43
CA HIS A 52 -7.63 2.54 -19.14
C HIS A 52 -8.96 3.31 -19.33
N PRO A 53 -9.29 3.76 -20.56
CA PRO A 53 -10.44 4.65 -20.80
C PRO A 53 -11.80 4.03 -20.47
N ARG A 54 -11.87 2.70 -20.39
CA ARG A 54 -13.09 1.95 -20.01
C ARG A 54 -13.28 1.81 -18.50
N TYR A 55 -12.28 2.15 -17.68
CA TYR A 55 -12.45 2.11 -16.23
C TYR A 55 -13.26 3.32 -15.78
N SER A 56 -14.23 3.10 -14.91
CA SER A 56 -14.93 4.18 -14.21
C SER A 56 -14.03 4.75 -13.11
N GLN A 57 -14.29 5.99 -12.68
CA GLN A 57 -13.52 6.59 -11.59
C GLN A 57 -13.65 5.78 -10.30
N LEU A 58 -14.84 5.29 -9.96
CA LEU A 58 -15.06 4.41 -8.80
C LEU A 58 -14.15 3.17 -8.81
N LYS A 59 -13.97 2.53 -9.98
CA LYS A 59 -13.08 1.37 -10.11
C LYS A 59 -11.60 1.74 -9.91
N VAL A 60 -11.21 2.96 -10.31
CA VAL A 60 -9.85 3.48 -10.09
C VAL A 60 -9.65 3.89 -8.63
N ASN A 61 -10.66 4.44 -7.96
CA ASN A 61 -10.63 4.73 -6.52
C ASN A 61 -10.38 3.46 -5.70
N GLN A 62 -10.97 2.32 -6.10
CA GLN A 62 -10.66 1.02 -5.49
C GLN A 62 -9.19 0.60 -5.69
N ALA A 63 -8.57 0.94 -6.83
CA ALA A 63 -7.14 0.67 -7.05
C ALA A 63 -6.26 1.61 -6.19
N TRP A 64 -6.62 2.89 -6.10
CA TRP A 64 -5.98 3.85 -5.20
C TRP A 64 -6.03 3.41 -3.74
N ARG A 65 -7.19 2.97 -3.26
CA ARG A 65 -7.36 2.46 -1.90
C ARG A 65 -6.38 1.33 -1.60
N GLU A 66 -6.30 0.34 -2.48
CA GLU A 66 -5.41 -0.81 -2.29
C GLU A 66 -3.93 -0.44 -2.47
N LEU A 67 -3.60 0.52 -3.34
CA LEU A 67 -2.26 1.10 -3.42
C LEU A 67 -1.87 1.81 -2.12
N LYS A 68 -2.78 2.59 -1.53
CA LYS A 68 -2.53 3.27 -0.25
C LYS A 68 -2.33 2.28 0.90
N ARG A 69 -3.13 1.21 0.97
CA ARG A 69 -2.90 0.10 1.92
C ARG A 69 -1.53 -0.56 1.72
N TYR A 70 -1.15 -0.79 0.47
CA TYR A 70 0.18 -1.29 0.13
C TYR A 70 1.29 -0.32 0.57
N LEU A 71 1.14 1.00 0.36
CA LEU A 71 2.12 2.00 0.78
C LEU A 71 2.25 2.07 2.31
N ILE A 72 1.17 1.86 3.06
CA ILE A 72 1.21 1.70 4.52
C ILE A 72 2.01 0.44 4.89
N MET A 73 1.75 -0.71 4.26
CA MET A 73 2.57 -1.91 4.46
C MET A 73 4.04 -1.65 4.16
N ALA A 74 4.34 -0.99 3.05
CA ALA A 74 5.70 -0.67 2.64
C ALA A 74 6.35 0.45 3.49
N ALA A 75 5.58 1.18 4.29
CA ALA A 75 6.07 2.10 5.31
C ALA A 75 6.41 1.36 6.61
N VAL A 76 5.64 0.33 6.96
CA VAL A 76 5.79 -0.45 8.20
C VAL A 76 6.86 -1.53 8.05
N PHE A 77 6.86 -2.27 6.93
CA PHE A 77 7.69 -3.45 6.70
C PHE A 77 8.77 -3.23 5.64
N GLY A 78 9.96 -3.78 5.88
CA GLY A 78 11.12 -3.63 5.00
C GLY A 78 11.02 -4.41 3.69
N LYS A 79 10.29 -5.54 3.69
CA LYS A 79 10.08 -6.39 2.51
C LYS A 79 8.58 -6.59 2.27
N VAL A 80 8.07 -6.02 1.17
CA VAL A 80 6.70 -6.20 0.70
C VAL A 80 6.75 -6.34 -0.82
N GLU A 81 6.13 -7.40 -1.36
CA GLU A 81 6.05 -7.64 -2.81
C GLU A 81 4.68 -7.17 -3.35
N MET A 82 4.68 -6.63 -4.57
CA MET A 82 3.46 -6.26 -5.28
C MET A 82 2.92 -7.46 -6.08
N PHE A 83 1.67 -7.86 -5.82
CA PHE A 83 1.04 -9.03 -6.46
C PHE A 83 -0.11 -8.70 -7.41
N ASN A 84 -0.43 -7.43 -7.64
CA ASN A 84 -1.53 -7.02 -8.50
C ASN A 84 -1.03 -6.08 -9.60
N SER A 85 -1.09 -6.51 -10.86
CA SER A 85 -0.55 -5.77 -12.00
C SER A 85 -1.24 -4.42 -12.25
N VAL A 86 -2.51 -4.27 -11.88
CA VAL A 86 -3.26 -3.01 -12.06
C VAL A 86 -2.81 -1.98 -11.03
N ILE A 87 -2.59 -2.41 -9.79
CA ILE A 87 -2.06 -1.56 -8.71
C ILE A 87 -0.59 -1.24 -8.99
N ASP A 88 0.16 -2.21 -9.49
CA ASP A 88 1.55 -2.04 -9.91
C ASP A 88 1.69 -1.00 -11.03
N GLU A 89 0.83 -1.05 -12.05
CA GLU A 89 0.81 -0.05 -13.13
C GLU A 89 0.48 1.35 -12.60
N LEU A 90 -0.46 1.47 -11.65
CA LEU A 90 -0.77 2.75 -11.01
C LEU A 90 0.44 3.30 -10.25
N TRP A 91 1.15 2.44 -9.51
CA TRP A 91 2.38 2.82 -8.82
C TRP A 91 3.50 3.16 -9.81
N HIS A 92 3.62 2.47 -10.94
CA HIS A 92 4.55 2.82 -12.00
C HIS A 92 4.32 4.22 -12.58
N ILE A 93 3.05 4.62 -12.74
CA ILE A 93 2.73 5.99 -13.17
C ILE A 93 3.14 6.99 -12.10
N MET A 94 2.95 6.69 -10.80
CA MET A 94 3.48 7.54 -9.72
C MET A 94 4.98 7.78 -9.88
N LEU A 95 5.76 6.73 -10.20
CA LEU A 95 7.22 6.81 -10.37
C LEU A 95 7.66 7.66 -11.57
N ASN A 96 6.82 7.83 -12.59
CA ASN A 96 7.13 8.69 -13.75
C ASN A 96 7.22 10.18 -13.37
N TYR A 97 6.58 10.57 -12.27
CA TYR A 97 6.65 11.90 -11.67
C TYR A 97 7.66 11.86 -10.53
N SER A 98 8.95 11.71 -10.86
CA SER A 98 9.99 11.38 -9.88
C SER A 98 10.13 12.43 -8.77
N GLN A 99 10.00 13.72 -9.10
CA GLN A 99 10.06 14.79 -8.10
C GLN A 99 8.89 14.68 -7.11
N GLU A 100 7.65 14.61 -7.59
CA GLU A 100 6.47 14.49 -6.73
C GLU A 100 6.48 13.18 -5.93
N TYR A 101 6.99 12.09 -6.51
CA TYR A 101 7.12 10.81 -5.81
C TYR A 101 8.16 10.86 -4.68
N ASP A 102 9.31 11.48 -4.92
CA ASP A 102 10.33 11.67 -3.90
C ASP A 102 9.81 12.58 -2.79
N GLU A 103 9.16 13.71 -3.11
CA GLU A 103 8.51 14.59 -2.15
C GLU A 103 7.47 13.82 -1.30
N PHE A 104 6.58 13.06 -1.94
CA PHE A 104 5.63 12.17 -1.25
C PHE A 104 6.34 11.24 -0.26
N CYS A 105 7.38 10.52 -0.69
CA CYS A 105 8.07 9.56 0.15
C CYS A 105 8.80 10.22 1.33
N GLN A 106 9.39 11.41 1.11
CA GLN A 106 10.06 12.18 2.14
C GLN A 106 9.06 12.68 3.19
N VAL A 107 7.91 13.22 2.77
CA VAL A 107 6.87 13.66 3.72
C VAL A 107 6.25 12.47 4.47
N PHE A 108 6.04 11.34 3.78
CA PHE A 108 5.37 10.18 4.35
C PHE A 108 6.25 9.40 5.33
N ILE A 109 7.50 9.06 4.97
CA ILE A 109 8.38 8.24 5.81
C ILE A 109 9.84 8.70 5.85
N GLY A 110 10.18 9.84 5.26
CA GLY A 110 11.55 10.38 5.25
C GLY A 110 12.53 9.63 4.33
N ARG A 111 12.03 8.75 3.45
CA ARG A 111 12.86 8.00 2.49
C ARG A 111 12.02 7.43 1.35
N THR A 112 12.59 7.41 0.14
CA THR A 112 11.99 6.78 -1.05
C THR A 112 11.60 5.32 -0.79
N ILE A 113 10.32 4.99 -1.04
CA ILE A 113 9.84 3.60 -1.12
C ILE A 113 10.27 3.05 -2.47
N GLN A 114 11.23 2.13 -2.47
CA GLN A 114 11.80 1.58 -3.69
C GLN A 114 10.83 0.61 -4.35
N HIS A 115 10.53 0.85 -5.62
CA HIS A 115 9.86 -0.11 -6.49
C HIS A 115 10.91 -1.00 -7.16
N HIS A 116 10.66 -2.32 -7.17
CA HIS A 116 11.47 -3.26 -7.94
C HIS A 116 10.59 -3.85 -9.03
N PRO A 117 10.72 -3.41 -10.29
CA PRO A 117 9.86 -3.87 -11.37
C PRO A 117 9.99 -5.36 -11.59
N HIS A 118 8.84 -6.05 -11.62
CA HIS A 118 8.76 -7.43 -12.10
C HIS A 118 8.50 -7.40 -13.59
N SER A 119 9.49 -7.77 -14.38
CA SER A 119 9.33 -7.88 -15.84
C SER A 119 8.40 -9.03 -16.25
N LYS A 120 8.15 -10.01 -15.36
CA LYS A 120 7.21 -11.12 -15.53
C LYS A 120 6.61 -11.55 -14.19
N PRO A 121 5.41 -12.15 -14.15
CA PRO A 121 4.89 -12.78 -12.95
C PRO A 121 5.87 -13.86 -12.46
N VAL A 122 6.45 -13.65 -11.28
CA VAL A 122 7.31 -14.66 -10.63
C VAL A 122 6.48 -15.34 -9.55
N PHE A 123 6.49 -16.67 -9.55
CA PHE A 123 5.88 -17.44 -8.47
C PHE A 123 6.69 -17.25 -7.19
N LYS A 124 6.14 -16.51 -6.22
CA LYS A 124 6.75 -16.15 -4.95
C LYS A 124 5.82 -16.52 -3.77
N PRO A 125 5.65 -17.82 -3.47
CA PRO A 125 4.65 -18.28 -2.50
C PRO A 125 4.94 -17.82 -1.07
N ASP A 126 6.22 -17.74 -0.69
CA ASP A 126 6.63 -17.32 0.65
C ASP A 126 6.38 -15.83 0.84
N GLU A 127 6.78 -14.99 -0.12
CA GLU A 127 6.46 -13.57 -0.08
C GLU A 127 4.96 -13.30 -0.18
N ARG A 128 4.21 -14.16 -0.89
CA ARG A 128 2.76 -14.04 -0.95
C ARG A 128 2.13 -14.34 0.42
N THR A 129 2.61 -15.37 1.10
CA THR A 129 2.17 -15.69 2.47
C THR A 129 2.51 -14.57 3.44
N LEU A 130 3.70 -13.96 3.29
CA LEU A 130 4.11 -12.81 4.09
C LEU A 130 3.22 -11.58 3.84
N PHE A 131 2.93 -11.29 2.57
CA PHE A 131 1.98 -10.23 2.19
C PHE A 131 0.61 -10.47 2.82
N ASP A 132 0.10 -11.70 2.72
CA ASP A 132 -1.21 -12.05 3.27
C ASP A 132 -1.23 -11.84 4.78
N PHE A 133 -0.19 -12.31 5.50
CA PHE A 133 -0.03 -12.14 6.94
C PHE A 133 -0.03 -10.66 7.36
N TYR A 134 0.71 -9.80 6.67
CA TYR A 134 0.69 -8.37 6.96
C TYR A 134 -0.66 -7.74 6.69
N TYR A 135 -1.27 -8.06 5.54
CA TYR A 135 -2.47 -7.40 5.08
C TYR A 135 -3.66 -7.66 6.02
N VAL A 136 -3.88 -8.93 6.39
CA VAL A 136 -5.05 -9.33 7.18
C VAL A 136 -5.00 -8.83 8.63
N GLN A 137 -3.80 -8.53 9.15
CA GLN A 137 -3.62 -7.97 10.49
C GLN A 137 -3.73 -6.44 10.48
N LEU A 138 -3.24 -5.79 9.43
CA LEU A 138 -3.31 -4.33 9.31
C LEU A 138 -4.71 -3.84 8.91
N PHE A 139 -5.43 -4.58 8.07
CA PHE A 139 -6.64 -4.08 7.40
C PHE A 139 -7.81 -5.05 7.44
N THR A 140 -9.02 -4.49 7.46
CA THR A 140 -10.25 -5.26 7.19
C THR A 140 -10.23 -5.80 5.76
N VAL A 141 -10.41 -7.12 5.64
CA VAL A 141 -10.57 -7.82 4.37
C VAL A 141 -12.03 -7.80 3.95
N ASP A 142 -12.33 -7.06 2.89
CA ASP A 142 -13.66 -7.00 2.29
C ASP A 142 -13.68 -7.64 0.89
N SER A 143 -14.85 -7.61 0.26
CA SER A 143 -15.04 -8.14 -1.10
C SER A 143 -14.16 -7.46 -2.15
N HIS A 144 -13.83 -6.17 -2.01
CA HIS A 144 -12.95 -5.46 -2.93
C HIS A 144 -11.51 -5.90 -2.76
N SER A 145 -11.04 -6.03 -1.52
CA SER A 145 -9.71 -6.54 -1.23
C SER A 145 -9.51 -7.96 -1.77
N ILE A 146 -10.51 -8.85 -1.61
CA ILE A 146 -10.49 -10.20 -2.19
C ILE A 146 -10.52 -10.14 -3.73
N GLN A 147 -11.28 -9.22 -4.33
CA GLN A 147 -11.31 -9.07 -5.79
C GLN A 147 -9.95 -8.63 -6.35
N LYS A 148 -9.21 -7.80 -5.63
CA LYS A 148 -7.92 -7.26 -6.08
C LYS A 148 -6.76 -8.21 -5.77
N TRP A 149 -6.67 -8.72 -4.54
CA TRP A 149 -5.55 -9.55 -4.10
C TRP A 149 -5.80 -11.06 -4.27
N GLY A 150 -7.05 -11.47 -4.53
CA GLY A 150 -7.48 -12.85 -4.49
C GLY A 150 -7.70 -13.34 -3.05
N LYS A 151 -8.05 -14.62 -2.89
CA LYS A 151 -8.14 -15.23 -1.55
C LYS A 151 -6.75 -15.24 -0.90
N PHE A 152 -6.72 -14.92 0.39
CA PHE A 152 -5.54 -14.92 1.25
C PHE A 152 -5.19 -16.35 1.71
N PHE A 153 -3.94 -16.59 2.05
CA PHE A 153 -3.40 -17.86 2.57
C PHE A 153 -3.70 -19.09 1.70
N LYS A 154 -3.59 -18.93 0.37
CA LYS A 154 -3.77 -20.04 -0.58
C LYS A 154 -2.63 -21.05 -0.57
N HIS A 155 -1.42 -20.61 -0.22
CA HIS A 155 -0.20 -21.40 -0.36
C HIS A 155 0.27 -21.98 0.97
N ASP A 156 0.33 -21.15 2.01
CA ASP A 156 0.69 -21.53 3.37
C ASP A 156 -0.18 -20.73 4.36
N LYS A 157 -0.33 -21.26 5.58
CA LYS A 157 -1.13 -20.64 6.65
C LYS A 157 -0.34 -19.60 7.48
N GLY A 158 0.93 -19.39 7.17
CA GLY A 158 1.81 -18.47 7.87
C GLY A 158 2.26 -18.96 9.24
N LEU A 159 2.30 -20.28 9.50
CA LEU A 159 2.62 -20.80 10.85
C LEU A 159 4.03 -20.42 11.32
N THR A 160 5.00 -20.38 10.42
CA THR A 160 6.36 -19.92 10.73
C THR A 160 6.37 -18.44 11.11
N LEU A 161 5.59 -17.62 10.39
CA LEU A 161 5.45 -16.19 10.70
C LEU A 161 4.78 -16.02 12.06
N LEU A 162 3.67 -16.71 12.31
CA LEU A 162 3.01 -16.68 13.61
C LEU A 162 3.97 -17.03 14.74
N ARG A 163 4.76 -18.10 14.59
CA ARG A 163 5.77 -18.49 15.57
C ARG A 163 6.83 -17.40 15.78
N ASP A 164 7.29 -16.76 14.71
CA ASP A 164 8.24 -15.65 14.83
C ASP A 164 7.63 -14.53 15.70
N PHE A 165 6.41 -14.10 15.41
CA PHE A 165 5.72 -13.03 16.16
C PHE A 165 5.31 -13.45 17.58
N GLU A 166 5.15 -14.74 17.87
CA GLU A 166 4.87 -15.26 19.23
C GLU A 166 6.12 -15.45 20.10
N THR A 167 7.31 -15.60 19.51
CA THR A 167 8.51 -16.06 20.24
C THR A 167 9.69 -15.11 20.19
N LEU A 168 9.75 -14.21 19.20
CA LEU A 168 10.81 -13.21 19.11
C LEU A 168 10.45 -11.97 19.93
N GLU A 169 11.47 -11.38 20.56
CA GLU A 169 11.33 -10.10 21.25
C GLU A 169 11.11 -8.97 20.23
N LEU A 170 10.48 -7.87 20.67
CA LEU A 170 10.13 -6.73 19.80
C LEU A 170 11.32 -6.22 18.98
N GLU A 171 12.51 -6.10 19.58
CA GLU A 171 13.70 -5.61 18.87
C GLU A 171 14.19 -6.59 17.79
N GLN A 172 14.01 -7.89 18.00
CA GLN A 172 14.32 -8.91 17.00
C GLN A 172 13.32 -8.86 15.84
N LEU A 173 12.03 -8.65 16.14
CA LEU A 173 10.99 -8.43 15.13
C LEU A 173 11.26 -7.16 14.32
N LYS A 174 11.62 -6.05 14.99
CA LYS A 174 11.98 -4.79 14.34
C LYS A 174 13.18 -4.95 13.41
N GLU A 175 14.19 -5.70 13.83
CA GLU A 175 15.35 -5.98 12.96
C GLU A 175 14.99 -6.86 11.76
N LYS A 176 14.14 -7.86 11.96
CA LYS A 176 13.81 -8.84 10.92
C LYS A 176 12.80 -8.32 9.89
N TYR A 177 11.81 -7.54 10.33
CA TYR A 177 10.64 -7.21 9.50
C TYR A 177 10.39 -5.72 9.33
N MET A 178 10.70 -4.88 10.32
CA MET A 178 10.35 -3.46 10.26
C MET A 178 11.20 -2.73 9.22
N ARG A 179 10.59 -1.78 8.53
CA ARG A 179 11.31 -0.89 7.64
C ARG A 179 12.23 0.04 8.43
N LYS A 180 13.48 0.20 7.98
CA LYS A 180 14.44 1.17 8.52
C LYS A 180 15.09 1.99 7.40
N PRO A 181 15.10 3.33 7.46
CA PRO A 181 14.34 4.20 8.36
C PRO A 181 12.84 4.22 8.01
N THR A 182 12.00 4.62 8.97
CA THR A 182 10.58 4.89 8.77
C THR A 182 10.09 6.03 9.66
N SER A 183 8.82 6.43 9.53
CA SER A 183 8.21 7.44 10.40
C SER A 183 7.82 6.88 11.77
N LEU A 184 7.75 7.75 12.79
CA LEU A 184 7.27 7.37 14.12
C LEU A 184 5.88 6.71 14.10
N GLN A 185 4.98 7.17 13.21
CA GLN A 185 3.64 6.59 13.06
C GLN A 185 3.69 5.16 12.51
N ALA A 186 4.60 4.89 11.56
CA ALA A 186 4.80 3.56 11.00
C ALA A 186 5.48 2.61 12.00
N GLU A 187 6.44 3.11 12.79
CA GLU A 187 7.05 2.34 13.88
C GLU A 187 6.02 1.95 14.94
N ARG A 188 5.17 2.90 15.39
CA ARG A 188 4.06 2.59 16.32
C ARG A 188 3.07 1.58 15.76
N THR A 189 2.81 1.65 14.45
CA THR A 189 1.96 0.67 13.77
C THR A 189 2.62 -0.72 13.76
N PHE A 190 3.95 -0.80 13.62
CA PHE A 190 4.69 -2.05 13.76
C PHE A 190 4.58 -2.61 15.18
N GLU A 191 4.78 -1.79 16.21
CA GLU A 191 4.66 -2.21 17.61
C GLU A 191 3.24 -2.71 17.95
N ALA A 192 2.21 -2.02 17.47
CA ALA A 192 0.83 -2.45 17.60
C ALA A 192 0.55 -3.75 16.83
N PHE A 193 1.20 -3.97 15.68
CA PHE A 193 1.09 -5.21 14.91
C PHE A 193 1.69 -6.41 15.65
N THR A 194 2.71 -6.18 16.47
CA THR A 194 3.39 -7.23 17.26
C THR A 194 2.74 -7.53 18.62
N SER A 195 1.74 -6.73 19.02
CA SER A 195 1.07 -6.84 20.33
C SER A 195 -0.14 -7.77 20.25
#